data_AF-L1J456-F1
#
_entry.id   AF-L1J456-F1
#
_cell.length_a   1.000
_cell.length_b   1.000
_cell.length_c   1.000
_cell.angle_alpha   90.00
_cell.angle_beta   90.00
_cell.angle_gamma   90.00
#
_symmetry.space_group_name_H-M   'P 1'
#
loop_
_entity.id
_entity.type
_entity.pdbx_description
1 polymer ?
#
loop_
_entity_poly.entity_id
_entity_poly.type
_entity_poly.pdbx_seq_one_letter_code
_entity_poly.pdbx_strand_id
1 'polypeptide(L)'
;YHELNQAVFDDALPQDLEIKWTNSYSKTAGVTSFKLRYDDQGFVEYTAAVELSGKVVDSEERLKSTLAHEICHVAQWVLDKESKPPHGNSFKKWAERVESYDPLLKVDTCHSYDINYKFRYRCVECGCEYGRQTNSIDINEKACGECSGRLEALQTPRPATGFAAFIQRHFMKARTALTMEEASEPAHGTVMALLSKMW
;
A
#
# COMPACT_ATOMS: atom_id res chain seq x y z
N TYR A 1 -4.81 -12.34 -12.31
CA TYR A 1 -4.57 -13.54 -11.49
C TYR A 1 -4.82 -14.80 -12.30
N HIS A 2 -6.08 -15.15 -12.62
CA HIS A 2 -6.40 -16.41 -13.32
C HIS A 2 -5.60 -16.63 -14.61
N GLU A 3 -5.42 -15.60 -15.43
CA GLU A 3 -4.57 -15.69 -16.62
C GLU A 3 -3.14 -16.15 -16.30
N LEU A 4 -2.52 -15.56 -15.28
CA LEU A 4 -1.17 -15.95 -14.85
C LEU A 4 -1.17 -17.36 -14.23
N ASN A 5 -2.18 -17.71 -13.43
CA ASN A 5 -2.32 -19.05 -12.86
C ASN A 5 -2.37 -20.13 -13.94
N GLN A 6 -3.23 -19.92 -14.94
CA GLN A 6 -3.39 -20.83 -16.06
C GLN A 6 -2.12 -20.92 -16.90
N ALA A 7 -1.55 -19.79 -17.31
CA ALA A 7 -0.44 -19.77 -18.26
C ALA A 7 0.91 -20.15 -17.66
N VAL A 8 1.16 -19.80 -16.39
CA VAL A 8 2.47 -19.96 -15.75
C VAL A 8 2.48 -21.10 -14.74
N PHE A 9 1.37 -21.35 -14.06
CA PHE A 9 1.31 -22.31 -12.95
C PHE A 9 0.44 -23.52 -13.23
N ASP A 10 0.01 -23.71 -14.48
CA ASP A 10 -0.80 -24.86 -14.92
C ASP A 10 -2.08 -25.05 -14.08
N ASP A 11 -2.69 -23.94 -13.66
CA ASP A 11 -3.85 -23.90 -12.75
C ASP A 11 -3.62 -24.59 -11.38
N ALA A 12 -2.36 -24.78 -10.97
CA ALA A 12 -2.00 -25.46 -9.73
C ALA A 12 -2.13 -24.58 -8.47
N LEU A 13 -2.26 -23.26 -8.61
CA LEU A 13 -2.52 -22.37 -7.47
C LEU A 13 -4.02 -22.32 -7.12
N PRO A 14 -4.39 -21.92 -5.88
CA PRO A 14 -5.79 -21.91 -5.43
C PRO A 14 -6.67 -21.03 -6.30
N GLN A 15 -7.72 -21.61 -6.89
CA GLN A 15 -8.63 -20.87 -7.77
C GLN A 15 -9.36 -19.72 -7.04
N ASP A 16 -9.49 -19.81 -5.73
CA ASP A 16 -10.10 -18.84 -4.84
C ASP A 16 -9.06 -18.05 -4.02
N LEU A 17 -7.83 -17.89 -4.50
CA LEU A 17 -6.79 -17.10 -3.84
C LEU A 17 -7.30 -15.69 -3.48
N GLU A 18 -7.31 -15.38 -2.17
CA GLU A 18 -7.73 -14.08 -1.68
C GLU A 18 -6.72 -13.01 -2.10
N ILE A 19 -7.15 -12.07 -2.95
CA ILE A 19 -6.38 -10.88 -3.33
C ILE A 19 -7.20 -9.64 -2.96
N LYS A 20 -6.66 -8.80 -2.08
CA LYS A 20 -7.38 -7.61 -1.59
C LYS A 20 -6.55 -6.35 -1.63
N TRP A 21 -7.23 -5.21 -1.76
CA TRP A 21 -6.62 -3.89 -1.69
C TRP A 21 -6.52 -3.40 -0.24
N THR A 22 -5.42 -2.74 0.08
CA THR A 22 -5.19 -2.11 1.39
C THR A 22 -4.66 -0.69 1.23
N ASN A 23 -4.97 0.15 2.22
CA ASN A 23 -4.45 1.51 2.33
C ASN A 23 -3.44 1.67 3.48
N SER A 24 -3.11 0.58 4.17
CA SER A 24 -2.22 0.61 5.33
C SER A 24 -0.74 0.75 4.93
N TYR A 25 -0.35 0.26 3.76
CA TYR A 25 1.03 0.30 3.30
C TYR A 25 1.35 1.58 2.52
N SER A 26 2.42 2.27 2.91
CA SER A 26 2.89 3.49 2.23
C SER A 26 4.23 3.31 1.50
N LYS A 27 4.92 2.18 1.75
CA LYS A 27 6.23 1.85 1.18
C LYS A 27 6.29 0.47 0.52
N THR A 28 5.24 -0.32 0.68
CA THR A 28 5.19 -1.71 0.21
C THR A 28 4.04 -1.82 -0.79
N ALA A 29 4.32 -2.35 -1.97
CA ALA A 29 3.36 -2.47 -3.06
C ALA A 29 2.45 -3.70 -2.89
N GLY A 30 3.02 -4.81 -2.43
CA GLY A 30 2.32 -6.07 -2.20
C GLY A 30 2.87 -6.80 -0.98
N VAL A 31 2.04 -7.61 -0.34
CA VAL A 31 2.45 -8.53 0.72
C VAL A 31 1.70 -9.85 0.56
N THR A 32 2.42 -10.95 0.61
CA THR A 32 1.84 -12.29 0.70
C THR A 32 1.85 -12.79 2.14
N SER A 33 0.72 -13.31 2.60
CA SER A 33 0.57 -13.98 3.89
C SER A 33 0.39 -15.48 3.71
N PHE A 34 1.04 -16.26 4.57
CA PHE A 34 1.04 -17.72 4.51
C PHE A 34 0.33 -18.30 5.74
N LYS A 35 -0.52 -19.31 5.53
CA LYS A 35 -1.24 -20.00 6.59
C LYS A 35 -1.24 -21.51 6.36
N LEU A 36 -1.06 -22.27 7.44
CA LEU A 36 -1.35 -23.69 7.46
C LEU A 36 -2.75 -23.89 8.04
N ARG A 37 -3.56 -24.71 7.39
CA ARG A 37 -4.83 -25.20 7.92
C ARG A 37 -4.69 -26.69 8.16
N TYR A 38 -5.22 -27.14 9.29
CA TYR A 38 -5.28 -28.54 9.66
C TYR A 38 -6.74 -28.94 9.62
N ASP A 39 -7.06 -30.05 8.97
CA ASP A 39 -8.37 -30.67 9.14
C ASP A 39 -8.37 -31.61 10.35
N ASP A 40 -9.57 -32.08 10.72
CA ASP A 40 -9.77 -33.01 11.83
C ASP A 40 -9.08 -34.37 11.62
N GLN A 41 -8.61 -34.66 10.39
CA GLN A 41 -7.91 -35.88 10.01
C GLN A 41 -6.38 -35.69 9.98
N GLY A 42 -5.88 -34.50 10.30
CA GLY A 42 -4.45 -34.16 10.33
C GLY A 42 -3.86 -33.82 8.96
N PHE A 43 -4.68 -33.65 7.92
CA PHE A 43 -4.23 -33.15 6.63
C PHE A 43 -3.81 -31.69 6.76
N VAL A 44 -2.68 -31.35 6.14
CA VAL A 44 -2.10 -30.00 6.18
C VAL A 44 -2.35 -29.32 4.83
N GLU A 45 -3.23 -28.33 4.84
CA GLU A 45 -3.48 -27.47 3.70
C GLU A 45 -2.62 -26.19 3.79
N TYR A 46 -1.90 -25.91 2.71
CA TYR A 46 -1.07 -24.70 2.59
C TYR A 46 -1.90 -23.64 1.86
N THR A 47 -2.29 -22.59 2.58
CA THR A 47 -3.09 -21.48 2.04
C THR A 47 -2.29 -20.18 2.06
N ALA A 48 -2.66 -19.25 1.17
CA ALA A 48 -2.06 -17.93 1.11
C ALA A 48 -3.11 -16.86 0.81
N ALA A 49 -2.77 -15.60 1.06
CA ALA A 49 -3.54 -14.44 0.63
C ALA A 49 -2.57 -13.30 0.27
N VAL A 50 -2.97 -12.47 -0.70
CA VAL A 50 -2.19 -11.35 -1.21
C VAL A 50 -2.89 -10.03 -0.89
N GLU A 51 -2.14 -9.08 -0.35
CA GLU A 51 -2.58 -7.71 -0.13
C GLU A 51 -1.82 -6.75 -1.06
N LEU A 52 -2.53 -5.91 -1.80
CA LEU A 52 -1.95 -4.89 -2.69
C LEU A 52 -2.21 -3.49 -2.15
N SER A 53 -1.20 -2.63 -2.15
CA SER A 53 -1.33 -1.24 -1.69
C SER A 53 -1.86 -0.33 -2.78
N GLY A 54 -3.06 0.22 -2.60
CA GLY A 54 -3.62 1.23 -3.50
C GLY A 54 -2.86 2.57 -3.47
N LYS A 55 -1.96 2.77 -2.48
CA LYS A 55 -1.12 3.97 -2.39
C LYS A 55 0.20 3.85 -3.17
N VAL A 56 0.64 2.64 -3.45
CA VAL A 56 1.95 2.36 -4.08
C VAL A 56 1.77 1.82 -5.49
N VAL A 57 0.77 0.95 -5.71
CA VAL A 57 0.39 0.45 -7.03
C VAL A 57 -0.45 1.51 -7.74
N ASP A 58 0.21 2.31 -8.57
CA ASP A 58 -0.34 3.51 -9.23
C ASP A 58 -0.42 3.37 -10.77
N SER A 59 0.01 2.24 -11.34
CA SER A 59 -0.07 1.94 -12.77
C SER A 59 -0.39 0.47 -13.02
N GLU A 60 -0.88 0.17 -14.22
CA GLU A 60 -1.15 -1.21 -14.65
C GLU A 60 0.13 -2.06 -14.68
N GLU A 61 1.23 -1.50 -15.18
CA GLU A 61 2.53 -2.17 -15.20
C GLU A 61 3.00 -2.53 -13.79
N ARG A 62 2.89 -1.59 -12.84
CA ARG A 62 3.24 -1.83 -11.44
C ARG A 62 2.31 -2.84 -10.79
N LEU A 63 1.03 -2.83 -11.13
CA LEU A 63 0.08 -3.84 -10.67
C LEU A 63 0.51 -5.23 -11.14
N LYS A 64 0.80 -5.39 -12.43
CA LYS A 64 1.16 -6.69 -13.00
C LYS A 64 2.46 -7.23 -12.40
N SER A 65 3.51 -6.40 -12.33
CA SER A 65 4.80 -6.82 -11.75
C SER A 65 4.70 -7.12 -10.24
N THR A 66 4.02 -6.27 -9.47
CA THR A 66 3.79 -6.51 -8.04
C THR A 66 3.01 -7.80 -7.83
N LEU A 67 1.89 -7.97 -8.54
CA LEU A 67 1.05 -9.16 -8.39
C LEU A 67 1.81 -10.43 -8.80
N ALA A 68 2.61 -10.38 -9.87
CA ALA A 68 3.44 -11.51 -10.29
C ALA A 68 4.48 -11.90 -9.22
N HIS A 69 5.12 -10.91 -8.59
CA HIS A 69 6.02 -11.14 -7.45
C HIS A 69 5.32 -11.86 -6.29
N GLU A 70 4.16 -11.33 -5.86
CA GLU A 70 3.40 -11.94 -4.77
C GLU A 70 2.92 -13.35 -5.13
N ILE A 71 2.51 -13.60 -6.38
CA ILE A 71 2.10 -14.93 -6.83
C ILE A 71 3.29 -15.91 -6.85
N CYS A 72 4.52 -15.47 -7.14
CA CYS A 72 5.70 -16.32 -7.02
C CYS A 72 5.92 -16.77 -5.56
N HIS A 73 5.66 -15.90 -4.58
CA HIS A 73 5.65 -16.28 -3.17
C HIS A 73 4.53 -17.29 -2.84
N VAL A 74 3.34 -17.11 -3.41
CA VAL A 74 2.24 -18.08 -3.28
C VAL A 74 2.65 -19.43 -3.83
N ALA A 75 3.27 -19.49 -5.02
CA ALA A 75 3.72 -20.73 -5.64
C ALA A 75 4.80 -21.43 -4.82
N GLN A 76 5.80 -20.68 -4.34
CA GLN A 76 6.82 -21.19 -3.42
C GLN A 76 6.19 -21.83 -2.17
N TRP A 77 5.17 -21.19 -1.58
CA TRP A 77 4.50 -21.70 -0.38
C TRP A 77 3.57 -22.88 -0.65
N VAL A 78 2.69 -22.75 -1.64
CA VAL A 78 1.61 -23.71 -1.88
C VAL A 78 2.11 -24.92 -2.65
N LEU A 79 3.00 -24.76 -3.64
CA LEU A 79 3.47 -25.85 -4.48
C LEU A 79 4.72 -26.50 -3.90
N ASP A 80 5.72 -25.68 -3.53
CA ASP A 80 7.02 -26.20 -3.08
C ASP A 80 7.10 -26.42 -1.56
N LYS A 81 6.09 -25.97 -0.80
CA LYS A 81 6.01 -26.10 0.68
C LYS A 81 7.18 -25.41 1.39
N GLU A 82 7.71 -24.36 0.78
CA GLU A 82 8.81 -23.56 1.31
C GLU A 82 8.34 -22.14 1.64
N SER A 83 8.86 -21.52 2.70
CA SER A 83 8.61 -20.09 2.99
C SER A 83 9.90 -19.29 3.18
N LYS A 84 11.04 -19.98 3.28
CA LYS A 84 12.35 -19.37 3.53
C LYS A 84 13.44 -20.06 2.71
N PRO A 85 14.43 -19.28 2.23
CA PRO A 85 14.44 -17.82 2.23
C PRO A 85 13.36 -17.24 1.29
N PRO A 86 12.84 -16.03 1.54
CA PRO A 86 11.74 -15.45 0.75
C PRO A 86 12.01 -15.41 -0.76
N HIS A 87 13.24 -15.10 -1.16
CA HIS A 87 13.66 -15.05 -2.57
C HIS A 87 14.70 -16.13 -2.90
N GLY A 88 14.47 -17.34 -2.35
CA GLY A 88 15.31 -18.52 -2.57
C GLY A 88 15.20 -19.15 -3.95
N ASN A 89 15.74 -20.36 -4.10
CA ASN A 89 15.72 -21.08 -5.38
C ASN A 89 14.29 -21.36 -5.87
N SER A 90 13.38 -21.73 -4.97
CA SER A 90 11.97 -21.93 -5.28
C SER A 90 11.33 -20.65 -5.86
N PHE A 91 11.48 -19.51 -5.20
CA PHE A 91 11.00 -18.22 -5.71
C PHE A 91 11.56 -17.90 -7.10
N LYS A 92 12.88 -18.00 -7.26
CA LYS A 92 13.58 -17.68 -8.52
C LYS A 92 13.13 -18.56 -9.68
N LYS A 93 12.88 -19.85 -9.41
CA LYS A 93 12.31 -20.79 -10.39
C LYS A 93 10.96 -20.30 -10.91
N TRP A 94 10.07 -19.86 -10.03
CA TRP A 94 8.76 -19.34 -10.43
C TRP A 94 8.85 -17.98 -11.11
N ALA A 95 9.73 -17.09 -10.64
CA ALA A 95 10.02 -15.80 -11.26
C ALA A 95 10.51 -15.96 -12.70
N GLU A 96 11.44 -16.90 -12.96
CA GLU A 96 11.94 -17.22 -14.30
C GLU A 96 10.82 -17.73 -15.22
N ARG A 97 9.90 -18.54 -14.69
CA ARG A 97 8.74 -19.03 -15.44
C ARG A 97 7.77 -17.90 -15.81
N VAL A 98 7.53 -16.96 -14.89
CA VAL A 98 6.75 -15.74 -15.16
C VAL A 98 7.42 -14.88 -16.23
N GLU A 99 8.72 -14.60 -16.09
CA GLU A 99 9.47 -13.76 -17.05
C GLU A 99 9.58 -14.40 -18.44
N SER A 100 9.56 -15.73 -18.51
CA SER A 100 9.52 -16.47 -19.78
C SER A 100 8.16 -16.36 -20.48
N TYR A 101 7.07 -16.26 -19.71
CA TYR A 101 5.72 -16.07 -20.23
C TYR A 101 5.51 -14.65 -20.76
N ASP A 102 5.92 -13.64 -19.98
CA ASP A 102 5.87 -12.24 -20.39
C ASP A 102 7.18 -11.54 -19.98
N PRO A 103 8.09 -11.28 -20.94
CA PRO A 103 9.36 -10.60 -20.67
C PRO A 103 9.24 -9.19 -20.09
N LEU A 104 8.05 -8.56 -20.17
CA LEU A 104 7.76 -7.27 -19.56
C LEU A 104 7.48 -7.38 -18.05
N LEU A 105 7.11 -8.56 -17.55
CA LEU A 105 6.87 -8.81 -16.13
C LEU A 105 8.17 -9.12 -15.39
N LYS A 106 8.96 -8.09 -15.12
CA LYS A 106 10.17 -8.24 -14.29
C LYS A 106 9.82 -8.53 -12.83
N VAL A 107 10.26 -9.69 -12.35
CA VAL A 107 10.03 -10.14 -10.97
C VAL A 107 11.32 -9.96 -10.19
N ASP A 108 11.55 -8.73 -9.72
CA ASP A 108 12.71 -8.41 -8.92
C ASP A 108 12.63 -9.02 -7.52
N THR A 109 13.78 -9.37 -6.93
CA THR A 109 13.86 -9.86 -5.54
C THR A 109 13.79 -8.74 -4.51
N CYS A 110 13.94 -7.49 -4.95
CA CYS A 110 13.83 -6.30 -4.12
C CYS A 110 12.77 -5.38 -4.75
N HIS A 111 11.86 -4.85 -3.94
CA HIS A 111 10.96 -3.79 -4.36
C HIS A 111 11.73 -2.46 -4.51
N SER A 112 12.63 -2.35 -5.47
CA SER A 112 13.28 -1.08 -5.83
C SER A 112 12.33 -0.26 -6.69
N TYR A 113 11.23 0.20 -6.10
CA TYR A 113 10.34 1.14 -6.77
C TYR A 113 10.69 2.56 -6.34
N ASP A 114 10.76 3.47 -7.32
CA ASP A 114 10.57 4.89 -7.07
C ASP A 114 9.12 5.11 -6.64
N ILE A 115 8.91 5.11 -5.33
CA ILE A 115 7.61 5.40 -4.73
C ILE A 115 7.31 6.87 -4.98
N ASN A 116 6.24 7.14 -5.73
CA ASN A 116 5.79 8.49 -5.94
C ASN A 116 5.10 9.02 -4.68
N TYR A 117 5.83 9.79 -3.88
CA TYR A 117 5.32 10.39 -2.66
C TYR A 117 4.63 11.72 -2.95
N LYS A 118 3.35 11.84 -2.54
CA LYS A 118 2.55 13.08 -2.66
C LYS A 118 3.15 14.26 -1.89
N PHE A 119 3.83 13.99 -0.78
CA PHE A 119 4.49 14.98 0.05
C PHE A 119 5.95 14.58 0.18
N ARG A 120 6.85 15.52 -0.13
CA ARG A 120 8.29 15.34 0.02
C ARG A 120 8.82 16.41 0.94
N TYR A 121 9.73 16.02 1.83
CA TYR A 121 10.41 16.91 2.75
C TYR A 121 11.91 16.72 2.61
N ARG A 122 12.70 17.76 2.84
CA ARG A 122 14.16 17.72 2.81
C ARG A 122 14.72 18.41 4.03
N CYS A 123 15.79 17.88 4.60
CA CYS A 123 16.56 18.57 5.61
C CYS A 123 17.43 19.65 4.96
N VAL A 124 17.39 20.86 5.51
CA VAL A 124 18.15 22.01 4.97
C VAL A 124 19.65 21.82 5.21
N GLU A 125 20.04 21.17 6.29
CA GLU A 125 21.43 21.04 6.72
C GLU A 125 22.14 19.85 6.07
N CYS A 126 21.53 18.65 6.13
CA CYS A 126 22.18 17.43 5.61
C CYS A 126 21.62 16.95 4.26
N GLY A 127 20.53 17.55 3.77
CA GLY A 127 19.92 17.17 2.49
C GLY A 127 19.09 15.88 2.51
N CYS A 128 18.96 15.19 3.65
CA CYS A 128 18.15 13.97 3.73
C CYS A 128 16.70 14.20 3.31
N GLU A 129 16.17 13.31 2.46
CA GLU A 129 14.80 13.40 1.95
C GLU A 129 13.85 12.40 2.61
N TYR A 130 12.62 12.86 2.83
CA TYR A 130 11.54 12.08 3.39
C TYR A 130 10.32 12.16 2.49
N GLY A 131 9.93 11.03 1.91
CA GLY A 131 8.67 10.89 1.18
C GLY A 131 7.51 10.44 2.07
N ARG A 132 6.33 11.02 1.89
CA ARG A 132 5.07 10.65 2.57
C ARG A 132 3.88 10.68 1.62
N GLN A 133 2.90 9.80 1.88
CA GLN A 133 1.64 9.76 1.14
C GLN A 133 0.57 10.73 1.70
N THR A 134 0.79 11.22 2.92
CA THR A 134 -0.04 12.21 3.61
C THR A 134 0.84 13.36 4.11
N ASN A 135 0.26 14.54 4.35
CA ASN A 135 0.96 15.69 4.93
C ASN A 135 1.14 15.48 6.44
N SER A 136 1.99 14.52 6.84
CA SER A 136 2.11 14.05 8.22
C SER A 136 3.32 14.59 8.98
N ILE A 137 4.22 15.31 8.31
CA ILE A 137 5.35 15.96 8.96
C ILE A 137 5.03 17.43 9.12
N ASP A 138 4.77 17.86 10.37
CA ASP A 138 4.79 19.26 10.72
C ASP A 138 6.24 19.71 10.86
N ILE A 139 6.70 20.53 9.91
CA ILE A 139 8.08 21.03 9.84
C ILE A 139 8.44 21.96 11.02
N ASN A 140 7.46 22.44 11.79
CA ASN A 140 7.70 23.25 12.98
C ASN A 140 7.88 22.40 14.25
N GLU A 141 7.36 21.17 14.26
CA GLU A 141 7.44 20.27 15.40
C GLU A 141 8.47 19.15 15.21
N LYS A 142 8.76 18.76 13.96
CA LYS A 142 9.61 17.62 13.63
C LYS A 142 10.92 18.07 13.01
N ALA A 143 12.01 17.42 13.42
CA ALA A 143 13.36 17.63 12.92
C ALA A 143 13.84 16.43 12.08
N CYS A 144 14.94 16.63 11.36
CA CYS A 144 15.63 15.57 10.64
C CYS A 144 16.07 14.45 11.61
N GLY A 145 15.79 13.20 11.25
CA GLY A 145 16.18 12.04 12.06
C GLY A 145 17.69 11.77 12.08
N GLU A 146 18.46 12.32 11.13
CA GLU A 146 19.90 12.07 11.00
C GLU A 146 20.74 13.15 11.71
N CYS A 147 20.40 14.43 11.52
CA CYS A 147 21.20 15.54 12.06
C CYS A 147 20.44 16.47 13.00
N SER A 148 19.16 16.17 13.31
CA SER A 148 18.26 17.06 14.07
C SER A 148 18.06 18.46 13.45
N GLY A 149 18.42 18.62 12.18
CA GLY A 149 18.25 19.86 11.42
C GLY A 149 16.80 20.15 11.01
N ARG A 150 16.55 21.37 10.51
CA ARG A 150 15.23 21.81 10.07
C ARG A 150 14.79 21.11 8.79
N LEU A 151 13.51 20.77 8.71
CA LEU A 151 12.88 20.23 7.50
C LEU A 151 12.16 21.32 6.70
N GLU A 152 12.20 21.21 5.38
CA GLU A 152 11.41 21.98 4.42
C GLU A 152 10.56 21.06 3.55
N ALA A 153 9.39 21.52 3.11
CA ALA A 153 8.55 20.76 2.17
C ALA A 153 8.93 21.08 0.72
N LEU A 154 9.31 20.07 -0.07
CA LEU A 154 9.74 20.21 -1.47
C LEU A 154 8.59 20.35 -2.46
N GLN A 155 7.40 19.85 -2.13
CA GLN A 155 6.17 20.09 -2.86
C GLN A 155 5.14 20.65 -1.90
N THR A 156 4.81 21.93 -2.06
CA THR A 156 3.60 22.47 -1.43
C THR A 156 2.40 21.93 -2.21
N PRO A 157 1.37 21.39 -1.54
CA PRO A 157 0.10 21.15 -2.23
C PRO A 157 -0.35 22.47 -2.86
N ARG A 158 -0.97 22.40 -4.05
CA ARG A 158 -1.61 23.56 -4.67
C ARG A 158 -2.43 24.28 -3.59
N PRO A 159 -2.39 25.63 -3.53
CA PRO A 159 -3.12 26.37 -2.51
C PRO A 159 -4.54 25.83 -2.46
N ALA A 160 -4.99 25.49 -1.26
CA ALA A 160 -6.35 25.01 -1.04
C ALA A 160 -7.31 25.98 -1.74
N THR A 161 -8.24 25.44 -2.53
CA THR A 161 -9.30 26.28 -3.12
C THR A 161 -9.99 27.05 -2.01
N GLY A 162 -10.61 28.20 -2.31
CA GLY A 162 -11.28 29.03 -1.30
C GLY A 162 -12.21 28.21 -0.39
N PHE A 163 -12.92 27.25 -0.99
CA PHE A 163 -13.77 26.30 -0.28
C PHE A 163 -12.98 25.32 0.60
N ALA A 164 -11.89 24.71 0.12
CA ALA A 164 -11.08 23.81 0.94
C ALA A 164 -10.44 24.54 2.16
N ALA A 165 -10.00 25.79 1.98
CA ALA A 165 -9.52 26.62 3.08
C ALA A 165 -10.64 27.03 4.05
N PHE A 166 -11.88 27.18 3.57
CA PHE A 166 -13.05 27.38 4.42
C PHE A 166 -13.39 26.12 5.23
N ILE A 167 -13.46 24.95 4.59
CA ILE A 167 -13.68 23.67 5.28
C ILE A 167 -12.66 23.51 6.41
N GLN A 168 -11.36 23.67 6.15
CA GLN A 168 -10.32 23.53 7.18
C GLN A 168 -10.52 24.49 8.38
N ARG A 169 -10.89 25.75 8.13
CA ARG A 169 -11.11 26.76 9.19
C ARG A 169 -12.36 26.47 10.04
N HIS A 170 -13.39 25.87 9.45
CA HIS A 170 -14.70 25.74 10.07
C HIS A 170 -15.04 24.30 10.50
N PHE A 171 -14.28 23.29 10.08
CA PHE A 171 -14.60 21.87 10.30
C PHE A 171 -14.74 21.49 11.77
N MET A 172 -13.76 21.84 12.61
CA MET A 172 -13.82 21.50 14.03
C MET A 172 -14.98 22.19 14.74
N LYS A 173 -15.24 23.47 14.42
CA LYS A 173 -16.36 24.22 15.00
C LYS A 173 -17.71 23.61 14.62
N ALA A 174 -17.89 23.29 13.33
CA ALA A 174 -19.11 22.64 12.82
C ALA A 174 -19.32 21.25 13.44
N ARG A 175 -18.24 20.47 13.58
CA ARG A 175 -18.29 19.15 14.23
C ARG A 175 -18.69 19.26 15.70
N THR A 176 -18.06 20.15 16.46
CA THR A 176 -18.37 20.36 17.88
C THR A 176 -19.81 20.85 18.07
N ALA A 177 -20.29 21.78 17.25
CA ALA A 177 -21.67 22.27 17.33
C ALA A 177 -22.69 21.13 17.11
N LEU A 178 -22.48 20.29 16.10
CA LEU A 178 -23.34 19.14 15.81
C LEU A 178 -23.27 18.07 16.92
N THR A 179 -22.08 17.80 17.49
CA THR A 179 -21.95 16.89 18.64
C THR A 179 -22.71 17.40 19.87
N MET A 180 -22.75 18.71 20.09
CA MET A 180 -23.51 19.32 21.18
C MET A 180 -25.03 19.26 20.95
N GLU A 181 -25.50 19.28 19.70
CA GLU A 181 -26.92 19.15 19.36
C GLU A 181 -27.40 17.69 19.38
N GLU A 182 -26.61 16.75 18.85
CA GLU A 182 -27.04 15.35 18.64
C GLU A 182 -26.58 14.37 19.75
N ALA A 183 -25.88 14.87 20.77
CA ALA A 183 -25.31 14.09 21.90
C ALA A 183 -24.47 12.86 21.47
N SER A 184 -24.02 12.83 20.22
CA SER A 184 -23.23 11.76 19.61
C SER A 184 -22.29 12.33 18.55
N GLU A 185 -21.21 11.62 18.20
CA GLU A 185 -20.26 12.11 17.20
C GLU A 185 -20.90 12.07 15.79
N PRO A 186 -20.97 13.21 15.09
CA PRO A 186 -21.60 13.28 13.77
C PRO A 186 -20.71 12.61 12.72
N ALA A 187 -21.35 11.92 11.77
CA ALA A 187 -20.66 11.35 10.62
C ALA A 187 -19.93 12.45 9.82
N HIS A 188 -18.76 12.13 9.28
CA HIS A 188 -17.96 13.07 8.50
C HIS A 188 -18.75 13.72 7.35
N GLY A 189 -19.61 12.94 6.67
CA GLY A 189 -20.48 13.44 5.60
C GLY A 189 -21.47 14.51 6.05
N THR A 190 -22.00 14.42 7.27
CA THR A 190 -22.94 15.39 7.85
C THR A 190 -22.25 16.73 8.09
N VAL A 191 -21.03 16.71 8.64
CA VAL A 191 -20.22 17.92 8.85
C VAL A 191 -19.89 18.59 7.52
N MET A 192 -19.53 17.81 6.50
CA MET A 192 -19.23 18.34 5.15
C MET A 192 -20.46 18.94 4.47
N ALA A 193 -21.64 18.32 4.63
CA ALA A 193 -22.90 18.84 4.09
C ALA A 193 -23.32 20.16 4.74
N LEU A 194 -23.12 20.30 6.06
CA LEU A 194 -23.35 21.56 6.77
C LEU A 194 -22.42 22.66 6.26
N LEU A 195 -21.12 22.40 6.21
CA LEU A 195 -20.14 23.38 5.75
C LEU A 195 -20.34 23.77 4.28
N SER A 196 -20.80 22.84 3.44
CA SER A 196 -21.15 23.16 2.05
C SER A 196 -22.35 24.10 1.93
N LYS A 197 -23.27 24.12 2.90
CA LYS A 197 -24.40 25.07 2.95
C LYS A 197 -23.99 26.43 3.52
N MET A 198 -22.89 26.48 4.27
CA MET A 198 -22.37 27.70 4.91
C MET A 198 -21.42 28.50 4.03
N TRP A 199 -20.99 27.95 2.89
CA TRP A 199 -20.13 28.59 1.90
C TRP A 199 -20.95 29.20 0.76
#